data_AF-A0A5B1R9B6-F1
#
_entry.id   AF-A0A5B1R9B6-F1
#
_cell.length_a   1.000
_cell.length_b   1.000
_cell.length_c   1.000
_cell.angle_alpha   90.00
_cell.angle_beta   90.00
_cell.angle_gamma   90.00
#
_symmetry.space_group_name_H-M   'P 1'
#
loop_
_entity.id
_entity.type
_entity.pdbx_description
1 polymer ?
#
loop_
_entity_poly.entity_id
_entity_poly.type
_entity_poly.pdbx_seq_one_letter_code
_entity_poly.pdbx_strand_id
1 'polypeptide(L)' 'MRAIRGVLLTCDSAVKQILLTMNEKYSFIIEDLDEFHIVIKADEEYRVLKELEAELEKNTYSLE' A
#
# COMPACT_ATOMS: atom_id res chain seq x y z
N MET A 1 4.62 3.01 26.20
CA MET A 1 4.28 3.74 24.97
C MET A 1 5.40 3.51 23.98
N ARG A 2 5.14 2.90 22.81
CA ARG A 2 6.12 2.72 21.73
C ARG A 2 5.69 3.63 20.58
N ALA A 3 6.60 4.47 20.09
CA ALA A 3 6.39 5.25 18.88
C ALA A 3 7.10 4.55 17.73
N ILE A 4 6.43 4.45 16.59
CA ILE A 4 6.96 3.83 15.37
C ILE A 4 7.05 4.92 14.31
N ARG A 5 8.18 4.97 13.60
CA ARG A 5 8.35 5.85 12.44
C ARG A 5 7.85 5.12 11.20
N GLY A 6 6.89 5.71 10.50
CA GLY A 6 6.33 5.18 9.26
C GLY A 6 5.56 6.26 8.51
N VAL A 7 4.99 5.88 7.38
CA VAL A 7 4.07 6.71 6.59
C VAL A 7 2.66 6.13 6.74
N LEU A 8 1.70 6.97 7.11
CA LEU A 8 0.29 6.62 7.16
C LEU A 8 -0.32 6.82 5.77
N LEU A 9 -0.87 5.76 5.20
CA LEU A 9 -1.61 5.81 3.94
C LEU A 9 -3.11 5.70 4.25
N THR A 10 -3.87 6.60 3.63
CA THR A 10 -5.34 6.55 3.59
C THR A 10 -5.75 6.19 2.17
N CYS A 11 -6.51 5.10 2.01
CA CYS A 11 -6.96 4.60 0.71
C CYS A 11 -8.31 3.88 0.84
N ASP A 12 -9.00 3.66 -0.27
CA ASP A 12 -10.20 2.82 -0.28
C ASP A 12 -9.86 1.34 -0.08
N SER A 13 -10.90 0.54 0.21
CA SER A 13 -10.73 -0.88 0.54
C SER A 13 -10.18 -1.71 -0.63
N ALA A 14 -10.43 -1.32 -1.88
CA ALA A 14 -9.90 -2.03 -3.04
C ALA A 14 -8.39 -1.78 -3.21
N VAL A 15 -7.96 -0.52 -3.12
CA VAL A 15 -6.53 -0.15 -3.11
C VAL A 15 -5.79 -0.84 -1.96
N LYS A 16 -6.42 -0.90 -0.78
CA LYS A 16 -5.84 -1.60 0.36
C LYS A 16 -5.60 -3.09 0.09
N GLN A 17 -6.52 -3.78 -0.59
CA GLN A 17 -6.30 -5.19 -0.96
C GLN A 17 -5.11 -5.38 -1.90
N ILE A 18 -4.90 -4.44 -2.83
CA ILE A 18 -3.73 -4.45 -3.71
C ILE A 18 -2.45 -4.28 -2.88
N LEU A 19 -2.44 -3.31 -1.95
CA LEU A 19 -1.30 -3.07 -1.05
C LEU A 19 -0.97 -4.27 -0.16
N LEU A 20 -1.98 -4.96 0.38
CA LEU A 20 -1.81 -6.20 1.15
C LEU A 20 -1.19 -7.31 0.28
N THR A 21 -1.64 -7.46 -0.95
CA THR A 21 -1.08 -8.43 -1.91
C THR A 21 0.37 -8.11 -2.26
N MET A 22 0.68 -6.84 -2.52
CA MET A 22 2.06 -6.39 -2.75
C MET A 22 2.93 -6.65 -1.52
N ASN A 23 2.37 -6.48 -0.32
CA ASN A 23 3.09 -6.67 0.93
C ASN A 23 3.52 -8.12 1.16
N GLU A 24 2.79 -9.13 0.65
CA GLU A 24 3.21 -10.53 0.71
C GLU A 24 4.58 -10.76 0.04
N LYS A 25 4.91 -9.97 -0.98
CA LYS A 25 6.18 -10.08 -1.73
C LYS A 25 7.32 -9.28 -1.10
N TYR A 26 7.03 -8.08 -0.58
CA TYR A 26 8.08 -7.11 -0.20
C TYR A 26 8.10 -6.76 1.30
N SER A 27 7.10 -7.16 2.10
CA SER A 27 7.05 -6.94 3.55
C SER A 27 7.32 -5.48 3.97
N PHE A 28 6.56 -4.53 3.42
CA PHE A 28 6.70 -3.09 3.66
C PHE A 28 5.65 -2.50 4.61
N ILE A 29 4.55 -3.20 4.87
CA ILE A 29 3.52 -2.79 5.83
C ILE A 29 4.06 -3.05 7.23
N ILE A 30 3.99 -2.02 8.08
CA ILE A 30 4.30 -2.13 9.50
C ILE A 30 3.05 -2.55 10.27
N GLU A 31 1.92 -1.92 9.97
CA GLU A 31 0.66 -2.16 10.69
C GLU A 31 -0.55 -1.91 9.78
N ASP A 32 -1.54 -2.77 9.87
CA ASP A 32 -2.87 -2.58 9.30
C ASP A 32 -3.80 -2.07 10.40
N LEU A 33 -4.29 -0.83 10.29
CA LEU A 33 -5.00 -0.14 11.37
C LEU A 33 -6.52 -0.36 11.31
N ASP A 34 -7.10 -0.14 10.14
CA ASP A 34 -8.54 -0.26 9.89
C ASP A 34 -8.81 -0.41 8.39
N GLU A 35 -10.07 -0.44 7.98
CA GLU A 35 -10.48 -0.63 6.57
C GLU A 35 -9.82 0.33 5.57
N PHE A 36 -9.47 1.55 5.98
CA PHE A 36 -8.99 2.63 5.10
C PHE A 36 -7.56 3.07 5.39
N HIS A 37 -6.94 2.59 6.48
CA HIS A 37 -5.65 3.06 6.95
C HIS A 37 -4.63 1.94 7.13
N ILE A 38 -3.43 2.15 6.58
CA ILE A 38 -2.26 1.30 6.82
C ILE A 38 -1.03 2.14 7.10
N VAL A 39 -0.11 1.60 7.90
CA VAL A 39 1.20 2.20 8.16
C VAL A 39 2.28 1.41 7.42
N ILE A 40 3.09 2.09 6.62
CA ILE A 40 4.20 1.50 5.86
C ILE A 40 5.55 2.01 6.32
N LYS A 41 6.61 1.29 5.96
CA LYS A 41 8.00 1.73 6.13
C LYS A 41 8.26 2.99 5.30
N ALA A 42 8.86 4.00 5.94
CA ALA A 42 9.03 5.32 5.32
C ALA A 42 10.01 5.34 4.14
N ASP A 43 10.98 4.43 4.11
CA ASP A 43 11.92 4.23 3.01
C ASP A 43 11.30 3.52 1.79
N GLU A 44 10.13 2.91 1.96
CA GLU A 44 9.42 2.17 0.91
C GLU A 44 8.35 3.01 0.19
N GLU A 45 8.02 4.21 0.71
CA GLU A 45 6.93 5.07 0.22
C GLU A 45 6.97 5.27 -1.30
N TYR A 46 8.11 5.69 -1.83
CA TYR A 46 8.27 5.97 -3.26
C TYR A 46 8.06 4.72 -4.13
N ARG A 47 8.61 3.56 -3.71
CA ARG A 47 8.49 2.30 -4.45
C ARG A 47 7.04 1.82 -4.44
N VAL A 48 6.40 1.84 -3.26
CA VAL A 48 5.01 1.41 -3.07
C VAL A 48 4.07 2.24 -3.93
N LEU A 49 4.23 3.57 -3.94
CA LEU A 49 3.42 4.45 -4.79
C LEU A 49 3.60 4.14 -6.28
N LYS A 50 4.85 3.97 -6.75
CA LYS A 50 5.12 3.67 -8.16
C LYS A 50 4.57 2.33 -8.62
N GLU A 51 4.70 1.30 -7.79
CA GLU A 51 4.19 -0.03 -8.12
C GLU A 51 2.67 -0.08 -8.02
N LEU A 52 2.06 0.62 -7.07
CA LEU A 52 0.61 0.77 -6.99
C LEU A 52 0.04 1.49 -8.23
N GLU A 53 0.65 2.59 -8.66
CA GLU A 53 0.29 3.28 -9.91
C GLU A 53 0.31 2.31 -11.10
N ALA A 54 1.38 1.53 -11.24
CA ALA A 54 1.53 0.56 -12.33
C ALA A 54 0.49 -0.57 -12.26
N GLU A 55 0.13 -1.06 -11.08
CA GLU A 55 -0.93 -2.07 -10.91
C GLU A 55 -2.32 -1.51 -11.26
N LEU A 56 -2.61 -0.26 -10.89
CA LEU A 56 -3.87 0.40 -11.23
C LEU A 56 -4.01 0.67 -12.73
N GLU A 57 -2.91 1.05 -13.40
CA GLU A 57 -2.89 1.23 -14.85
C GLU A 57 -3.18 -0.08 -15.59
N LYS A 58 -2.51 -1.20 -15.24
CA LYS A 58 -2.76 -2.51 -15.86
C LYS A 58 -4.23 -2.94 -15.79
N ASN A 59 -4.88 -2.67 -14.66
CA ASN A 59 -6.29 -2.99 -14.47
C ASN A 59 -7.22 -2.09 -15.30
N THR A 60 -6.83 -0.84 -15.54
CA THR A 60 -7.61 0.11 -16.35
C THR A 60 -7.54 -0.20 -17.84
N TYR A 61 -6.40 -0.70 -18.34
CA TYR A 61 -6.21 -1.07 -19.75
C TYR A 61 -6.72 -2.47 -20.13
N SER A 62 -7.18 -3.27 -19.16
CA SER A 62 -7.72 -4.61 -19.43
C SER A 62 -9.21 -4.62 -19.83
N LEU A 63 -9.82 -3.44 -20.00
CA LEU A 63 -11.23 -3.25 -20.34
C LEU A 63 -11.49 -2.98 -21.83
N GLU A 64 -10.48 -3.08 -22.71
CA GLU A 64 -10.61 -3.00 -24.18
C GLU A 64 -10.41 -4.34 -24.89
#